data_AF-A0A699WRK5-F1
#
_entry.id   AF-A0A699WRK5-F1
#
_cell.length_a   1.000
_cell.length_b   1.000
_cell.length_c   1.000
_cell.angle_alpha   90.00
_cell.angle_beta   90.00
_cell.angle_gamma   90.00
#
_symmetry.space_group_name_H-M   'P 1'
#
loop_
_entity.id
_entity.type
_entity.pdbx_description
1 polymer ?
#
loop_
_entity_poly.entity_id
_entity_poly.type
_entity_poly.pdbx_seq_one_letter_code
_entity_poly.pdbx_strand_id
1 'polypeptide(L)'
;TISQDTANAFIASQSNGSQIKFEDINQIDEDDIEEIDIKWNMALLSMRADKFWKRTRKKISIQGSDVAGFDKSKVECFNCYKMGHFARECRAPRSQERVRKESYRQGSKAEEKSSKALMAI
;
A
#
# COMPACT_ATOMS: atom_id res chain seq x y z
N THR A 1 25.97 2.13 -17.00
CA THR A 1 27.29 1.87 -16.39
C THR A 1 27.80 3.14 -15.74
N ILE A 2 28.11 3.10 -14.44
CA ILE A 2 28.70 4.24 -13.71
C ILE A 2 30.12 4.47 -14.26
N SER A 3 30.53 5.73 -14.44
CA SER A 3 31.89 6.06 -14.91
C SER A 3 32.94 5.72 -13.84
N GLN A 4 34.11 5.24 -14.27
CA GLN A 4 35.29 5.00 -13.43
C GLN A 4 35.57 6.16 -12.48
N ASP A 5 35.51 7.39 -12.98
CA ASP A 5 35.81 8.60 -12.22
C ASP A 5 34.78 8.85 -11.10
N THR A 6 33.52 8.49 -11.36
CA THR A 6 32.43 8.60 -10.38
C THR A 6 32.57 7.55 -9.28
N ALA A 7 32.94 6.33 -9.63
CA ALA A 7 33.20 5.26 -8.65
C ALA A 7 34.43 5.59 -7.77
N ASN A 8 35.51 6.08 -8.38
CA ASN A 8 36.73 6.47 -7.67
C ASN A 8 36.50 7.62 -6.69
N ALA A 9 35.73 8.64 -7.09
CA ALA A 9 35.38 9.76 -6.20
C ALA A 9 34.56 9.30 -4.99
N PHE A 10 33.63 8.36 -5.19
CA PHE A 10 32.82 7.79 -4.10
C PHE A 10 33.67 6.98 -3.11
N ILE A 11 34.55 6.10 -3.60
CA ILE A 11 35.45 5.29 -2.77
C ILE A 11 36.38 6.19 -1.94
N ALA A 12 36.96 7.22 -2.55
CA ALA A 12 37.83 8.17 -1.86
C ALA A 12 37.10 8.98 -0.77
N SER A 13 35.78 9.16 -0.92
CA SER A 13 34.95 9.87 0.06
C SER A 13 34.49 9.01 1.24
N GLN A 14 34.59 7.67 1.15
CA GLN A 14 34.23 6.78 2.25
C GLN A 14 35.33 6.73 3.30
N SER A 15 35.25 7.61 4.29
CA SER A 15 36.00 7.47 5.53
C SER A 15 35.39 6.33 6.35
N ASN A 16 36.03 5.15 6.31
CA ASN A 16 36.23 4.19 7.41
C ASN A 16 36.20 2.72 6.92
N GLY A 17 37.34 2.04 7.07
CA GLY A 17 37.41 0.62 7.47
C GLY A 17 37.49 -0.45 6.38
N SER A 18 36.87 -0.28 5.21
CA SER A 18 36.95 -1.27 4.13
C SER A 18 37.42 -0.57 2.87
N GLN A 19 38.66 -0.84 2.45
CA GLN A 19 39.22 -0.32 1.22
C GLN A 19 38.59 -1.08 0.04
N ILE A 20 37.30 -0.81 -0.23
CA ILE A 20 36.56 -1.39 -1.36
C ILE A 20 37.32 -0.97 -2.62
N LYS A 21 37.97 -1.93 -3.29
CA LYS A 21 38.70 -1.65 -4.52
C LYS A 21 37.70 -1.50 -5.65
N PHE A 22 38.09 -0.74 -6.67
CA PHE A 22 37.24 -0.56 -7.83
C PHE A 22 36.92 -1.90 -8.52
N GLU A 23 37.87 -2.84 -8.51
CA GLU A 23 37.67 -4.20 -9.01
C GLU A 23 36.60 -4.97 -8.22
N ASP A 24 36.38 -4.67 -6.93
CA ASP A 24 35.35 -5.33 -6.10
C ASP A 24 33.93 -4.86 -6.48
N ILE A 25 33.80 -3.64 -7.03
CA ILE A 25 32.51 -3.07 -7.44
C ILE A 25 32.05 -3.64 -8.79
N ASN A 26 32.98 -3.97 -9.68
CA ASN A 26 32.66 -4.59 -10.96
C ASN A 26 32.37 -6.10 -10.85
N GLN A 27 32.56 -6.69 -9.67
CA GLN A 27 32.32 -8.11 -9.40
C GLN A 27 30.88 -8.39 -8.92
N ILE A 28 30.06 -7.37 -8.72
CA ILE A 28 28.67 -7.56 -8.30
C ILE A 28 27.87 -7.93 -9.54
N ASP A 29 27.37 -9.16 -9.58
CA ASP A 29 26.53 -9.65 -10.66
C ASP A 29 25.18 -8.91 -10.68
N GLU A 30 24.56 -8.81 -11.86
CA GLU A 30 23.23 -8.19 -11.98
C GLU A 30 22.19 -8.94 -11.13
N ASP A 31 22.32 -10.27 -11.05
CA ASP A 31 21.48 -11.13 -10.21
C ASP A 31 21.67 -10.83 -8.71
N ASP A 32 22.91 -10.52 -8.27
CA ASP A 32 23.19 -10.17 -6.87
C ASP A 32 22.53 -8.83 -6.50
N ILE A 33 22.53 -7.85 -7.42
CA ILE A 33 21.87 -6.56 -7.22
C ILE A 33 20.36 -6.75 -7.12
N GLU A 34 19.77 -7.57 -8.00
CA GLU A 34 18.34 -7.90 -7.95
C GLU A 34 17.99 -8.64 -6.65
N GLU A 35 18.82 -9.60 -6.21
CA GLU A 35 18.63 -10.30 -4.95
C GLU A 35 18.64 -9.33 -3.75
N ILE A 36 19.57 -8.38 -3.74
CA ILE A 36 19.65 -7.35 -2.70
C ILE A 36 18.38 -6.49 -2.70
N ASP A 37 17.92 -6.01 -3.86
CA ASP A 37 16.69 -5.21 -3.97
C ASP A 37 15.46 -5.99 -3.47
N ILE A 38 15.29 -7.25 -3.89
CA ILE A 38 14.20 -8.11 -3.45
C ILE A 38 14.24 -8.28 -1.92
N LYS A 39 15.42 -8.52 -1.34
CA LYS A 39 15.58 -8.65 0.13
C LYS A 39 15.21 -7.36 0.85
N TRP A 40 15.64 -6.20 0.36
CA TRP A 40 15.28 -4.90 0.94
C TRP A 40 13.77 -4.65 0.89
N ASN A 41 13.14 -4.95 -0.25
CA ASN A 41 11.69 -4.85 -0.41
C ASN A 41 10.96 -5.80 0.55
N MET A 42 11.42 -7.04 0.70
CA MET A 42 10.85 -8.00 1.65
C MET A 42 11.00 -7.56 3.10
N ALA A 43 12.15 -6.98 3.49
CA ALA A 43 12.35 -6.41 4.81
C ALA A 43 11.38 -5.25 5.08
N LEU A 44 11.24 -4.33 4.13
CA LEU A 44 10.30 -3.21 4.22
C LEU A 44 8.85 -3.68 4.37
N LEU A 45 8.44 -4.68 3.57
CA LEU A 45 7.11 -5.28 3.64
C LEU A 45 6.88 -5.96 4.99
N SER A 46 7.88 -6.68 5.52
CA SER A 46 7.82 -7.34 6.83
C SER A 46 7.63 -6.33 7.96
N MET A 47 8.35 -5.20 7.93
CA MET A 47 8.16 -4.11 8.89
C MET A 47 6.76 -3.51 8.83
N ARG A 48 6.18 -3.34 7.63
CA ARG A 48 4.80 -2.86 7.46
C ARG A 48 3.78 -3.87 7.99
N ALA A 49 3.97 -5.15 7.71
CA ALA A 49 3.10 -6.23 8.18
C ALA A 49 3.10 -6.33 9.72
N ASP A 50 4.28 -6.21 10.36
CA ASP A 50 4.40 -6.19 11.81
C ASP A 50 3.63 -5.00 12.43
N LYS A 51 3.81 -3.80 11.90
CA LYS A 51 3.07 -2.60 12.36
C LYS A 51 1.56 -2.78 12.20
N PHE A 52 1.11 -3.40 11.10
CA PHE A 52 -0.30 -3.70 10.89
C PHE A 52 -0.84 -4.73 11.91
N TRP A 53 -0.09 -5.80 12.15
CA TRP A 53 -0.46 -6.82 13.13
C TRP A 53 -0.54 -6.25 14.54
N LYS A 54 0.42 -5.42 14.96
CA LYS A 54 0.39 -4.74 16.26
C LYS A 54 -0.87 -3.89 16.45
N ARG A 55 -1.34 -3.22 15.39
CA ARG A 55 -2.53 -2.35 15.43
C ARG A 55 -3.85 -3.12 15.38
N THR A 56 -3.94 -4.19 14.59
CA THR A 56 -5.22 -4.84 14.28
C THR A 56 -5.36 -6.24 14.84
N ARG A 57 -4.26 -6.83 15.33
CA ARG A 57 -4.11 -8.26 15.68
C ARG A 57 -4.45 -9.22 14.54
N LYS A 58 -4.61 -8.74 13.30
CA LYS A 58 -4.86 -9.57 12.12
C LYS A 58 -3.52 -9.93 11.45
N LYS A 59 -3.28 -11.23 11.25
CA LYS A 59 -2.10 -11.72 10.55
C LYS A 59 -2.37 -11.69 9.04
N ILE A 60 -1.50 -11.04 8.29
CA ILE A 60 -1.52 -11.08 6.82
C ILE A 60 -0.70 -12.30 6.40
N SER A 61 -1.25 -13.17 5.55
CA SER A 61 -0.48 -14.17 4.81
C SER A 61 -0.56 -13.85 3.33
N ILE A 62 0.52 -14.12 2.60
CA ILE A 62 0.54 -14.02 1.14
C ILE A 62 0.75 -15.46 0.64
N GLN A 63 -0.27 -16.02 0.00
CA GLN A 63 -0.20 -17.29 -0.72
C GLN A 63 0.16 -17.06 -2.18
N GLY A 64 0.56 -18.12 -2.89
CA GLY A 64 0.86 -18.04 -4.34
C GLY A 64 -0.34 -17.60 -5.20
N SER A 65 -1.57 -17.69 -4.69
CA SER A 65 -2.77 -17.13 -5.33
C SER A 65 -2.93 -15.63 -5.11
N ASP A 66 -2.35 -15.08 -4.04
CA ASP A 66 -2.55 -13.68 -3.62
C ASP A 66 -1.65 -12.71 -4.41
N VAL A 67 -0.66 -13.23 -5.15
CA VAL A 67 0.17 -12.46 -6.09
C VAL A 67 -0.54 -12.20 -7.42
N ALA A 68 -1.67 -12.86 -7.70
CA ALA A 68 -2.56 -12.43 -8.78
C ALA A 68 -3.15 -11.07 -8.38
N GLY A 69 -2.92 -10.04 -9.20
CA GLY A 69 -3.33 -8.67 -8.91
C GLY A 69 -4.77 -8.60 -8.37
N PHE A 70 -4.97 -7.77 -7.34
CA PHE A 70 -6.26 -7.59 -6.67
C PHE A 70 -7.42 -7.51 -7.68
N ASP A 71 -8.38 -8.43 -7.54
CA ASP A 71 -9.55 -8.53 -8.43
C ASP A 71 -10.44 -7.28 -8.30
N LYS A 72 -10.22 -6.33 -9.21
CA LYS A 72 -10.98 -5.07 -9.26
C LYS A 72 -12.44 -5.29 -9.67
N SER A 73 -12.81 -6.43 -10.26
CA SER A 73 -14.18 -6.68 -10.75
C SER A 73 -15.22 -6.62 -9.63
N LYS A 74 -14.81 -6.84 -8.39
CA LYS A 74 -15.65 -6.78 -7.18
C LYS A 74 -15.64 -5.43 -6.46
N VAL A 75 -14.87 -4.47 -6.96
CA VAL A 75 -14.76 -3.13 -6.35
C VAL A 75 -15.89 -2.25 -6.85
N GLU A 76 -16.73 -1.77 -5.95
CA GLU A 76 -17.71 -0.74 -6.25
C GLU A 76 -17.05 0.65 -6.26
N CYS A 77 -17.26 1.40 -7.34
CA CYS A 77 -16.83 2.79 -7.40
C CYS A 77 -17.71 3.68 -6.50
N PHE A 78 -17.14 4.26 -5.45
CA PHE A 78 -17.83 5.21 -4.56
C PHE A 78 -18.35 6.51 -5.22
N ASN A 79 -18.06 6.75 -6.50
CA ASN A 79 -18.58 7.89 -7.24
C ASN A 79 -19.82 7.51 -8.06
N CYS A 80 -19.73 6.51 -8.93
CA CYS A 80 -20.81 6.14 -9.86
C CYS A 80 -21.50 4.81 -9.53
N TYR A 81 -21.09 4.15 -8.46
CA TYR A 81 -21.62 2.86 -7.98
C TYR A 81 -21.55 1.72 -9.00
N LYS A 82 -20.70 1.86 -10.02
CA LYS A 82 -20.39 0.78 -10.97
C LYS A 82 -19.19 -0.03 -10.48
N MET A 83 -19.24 -1.33 -10.68
CA MET A 83 -18.16 -2.25 -10.33
C MET A 83 -16.94 -2.09 -11.23
N GLY A 84 -15.79 -2.64 -10.84
CA GLY A 84 -14.63 -2.79 -11.72
C GLY A 84 -13.54 -1.71 -11.60
N HIS A 85 -13.75 -0.65 -10.82
CA HIS A 85 -12.77 0.44 -10.73
C HIS A 85 -12.84 1.22 -9.42
N PHE A 86 -11.72 1.86 -9.05
CA PHE A 86 -11.68 2.75 -7.90
C PHE A 86 -12.27 4.12 -8.23
N ALA A 87 -12.80 4.82 -7.23
CA ALA A 87 -13.35 6.18 -7.41
C ALA A 87 -12.34 7.17 -8.02
N ARG A 88 -11.04 7.01 -7.74
CA ARG A 88 -9.95 7.82 -8.33
C ARG A 88 -9.76 7.61 -9.84
N GLU A 89 -10.22 6.48 -10.37
CA GLU A 89 -10.16 6.10 -11.78
C GLU A 89 -11.46 6.49 -12.53
N CYS A 90 -12.48 6.94 -11.79
CA CYS A 90 -13.81 7.21 -12.34
C CYS A 90 -13.83 8.49 -13.16
N ARG A 91 -14.20 8.37 -14.44
CA ARG A 91 -14.37 9.51 -15.36
C ARG A 91 -15.76 10.16 -15.29
N ALA A 92 -16.70 9.56 -14.57
CA ALA A 92 -18.04 10.12 -14.43
C ALA A 92 -18.00 11.41 -13.59
N PRO A 93 -18.84 12.42 -13.89
CA PRO A 93 -19.06 13.55 -13.01
C PRO A 93 -19.44 13.07 -11.60
N ARG A 94 -19.16 13.89 -10.57
CA ARG A 94 -19.53 13.53 -9.20
C ARG A 94 -21.03 13.24 -9.11
N SER A 95 -21.42 12.06 -8.62
CA SER A 95 -22.85 11.72 -8.54
C SER A 95 -23.58 12.65 -7.58
N GLN A 96 -24.72 13.19 -8.03
CA GLN A 96 -25.56 14.08 -7.22
C GLN A 96 -26.25 13.37 -6.05
N GLU A 97 -26.19 12.03 -5.97
CA GLU A 97 -26.72 11.29 -4.83
C GLU A 97 -26.02 11.66 -3.51
N ARG A 98 -24.73 12.06 -3.56
CA ARG A 98 -24.06 12.64 -2.38
C ARG A 98 -24.67 13.95 -1.93
N VAL A 99 -25.11 14.82 -2.84
CA VAL A 99 -25.79 16.08 -2.48
C VAL A 99 -27.04 15.79 -1.64
N ARG A 100 -27.73 14.67 -1.93
CA ARG A 100 -28.89 14.22 -1.17
C ARG A 100 -28.55 13.43 0.10
N LYS A 101 -27.41 12.72 0.16
CA LYS A 101 -27.01 11.86 1.31
C LYS A 101 -26.21 12.63 2.38
N GLU A 102 -25.49 13.67 1.98
CA GLU A 102 -24.70 14.54 2.85
C GLU A 102 -25.61 15.50 3.65
N SER A 103 -26.76 15.90 3.10
CA SER A 103 -27.79 16.65 3.83
C SER A 103 -28.38 15.88 5.01
N TYR A 104 -28.54 14.55 4.93
CA TYR A 104 -28.97 13.71 6.05
C TYR A 104 -27.90 13.52 7.14
N ARG A 105 -26.60 13.69 6.82
CA ARG A 105 -25.52 13.59 7.82
C ARG A 105 -25.26 14.89 8.56
N GLN A 106 -25.70 16.02 8.01
CA GLN A 106 -25.50 17.35 8.59
C GLN A 106 -26.76 17.90 9.29
N GLY A 107 -27.89 17.21 9.18
CA GLY A 107 -29.15 17.56 9.85
C GLY A 107 -29.40 16.78 11.14
N SER A 108 -29.35 17.51 12.27
CA SER A 108 -29.88 17.17 13.60
C SER A 108 -29.45 15.85 14.26
N LYS A 109 -28.63 15.98 15.32
CA LYS A 109 -28.76 15.12 16.50
C LYS A 109 -30.18 15.29 17.06
N ALA A 110 -31.07 14.36 16.77
CA ALA A 110 -32.32 14.19 17.51
C ALA A 110 -32.38 12.74 18.00
N GLU A 111 -32.49 12.64 19.32
CA GLU A 111 -32.49 11.46 20.16
C GLU A 111 -33.64 10.51 19.78
N GLU A 112 -33.34 9.32 19.25
CA GLU A 112 -34.36 8.27 19.04
C GLU A 112 -34.38 7.35 20.26
N LYS A 113 -35.27 7.68 21.22
CA LYS A 113 -35.65 6.78 22.30
C LYS A 113 -36.65 5.75 21.81
N SER A 114 -36.41 4.52 22.23
CA SER A 114 -37.39 3.43 22.42
C SER A 114 -37.94 2.77 21.16
N SER A 115 -37.42 1.58 20.88
CA SER A 115 -38.21 0.48 20.33
C SER A 115 -37.79 -0.82 21.02
N LYS A 116 -38.23 -0.97 22.28
CA LYS A 116 -38.26 -2.25 22.99
C LYS A 116 -39.51 -2.34 23.86
N ALA A 117 -40.64 -2.61 23.22
CA ALA A 117 -41.76 -3.33 23.81
C ALA A 117 -42.80 -3.53 22.72
N LEU A 118 -43.20 -4.79 22.50
CA LEU A 118 -44.44 -5.30 21.90
C LEU A 118 -44.14 -6.54 21.02
N MET A 119 -43.80 -7.64 21.69
CA MET A 119 -44.05 -8.99 21.20
C MET A 119 -44.65 -9.75 22.38
N ALA A 120 -45.97 -9.66 22.50
CA ALA A 120 -46.78 -10.50 23.36
C ALA A 120 -48.07 -10.82 22.60
N ILE A 121 -48.12 -12.03 22.04
CA ILE A 121 -49.33 -12.87 21.92
C ILE A 121 -48.87 -14.27 22.30
#